data_AF-A0ABD2PSA9-F1
#
_entry.id   AF-A0ABD2PSA9-F1
#
_cell.length_a   1.000
_cell.length_b   1.000
_cell.length_c   1.000
_cell.angle_alpha   90.00
_cell.angle_beta   90.00
_cell.angle_gamma   90.00
#
_symmetry.space_group_name_H-M   'P 1'
#
loop_
_entity.id
_entity.type
_entity.pdbx_description
1 polymer ?
#
loop_
_entity_poly.entity_id
_entity_poly.type
_entity_poly.pdbx_seq_one_letter_code
_entity_poly.pdbx_strand_id
1 'polypeptide(L)'
;MSPVEESDSSIDSEDEDMSGNRFDKRMVQRGKYNLVKTASQTSSAYSSMTGPHTLGQKFATKLLQQEVVPTWDFENRELTSELYTALLEQRISINPCNQSSRPSSTVSESDSYPITEKCVLFEEHPACYELNLHAESACREDSGLMISKLARDRIAAVVNLYMTLCQIRSIVTQKNRECTPGSDHFKEADIRRHFHMIQKKRVSVQLVRLGFGLADSE
;
A
#
# COMPACT_ATOMS: atom_id res chain seq x y z
N MET A 1 44.41 -53.68 -40.79
CA MET A 1 45.02 -52.36 -41.11
C MET A 1 44.87 -51.49 -39.88
N SER A 2 45.93 -50.79 -39.53
CA SER A 2 46.01 -49.71 -38.53
C SER A 2 46.72 -48.53 -39.24
N PRO A 3 46.91 -47.33 -38.65
CA PRO A 3 46.12 -46.57 -37.66
C PRO A 3 45.87 -45.12 -38.17
N VAL A 4 46.07 -44.10 -37.31
CA VAL A 4 46.09 -42.61 -37.50
C VAL A 4 44.70 -41.96 -37.41
N GLU A 5 44.30 -41.18 -36.39
CA GLU A 5 44.88 -40.05 -35.61
C GLU A 5 44.68 -38.63 -36.21
N GLU A 6 44.47 -37.67 -35.29
CA GLU A 6 44.29 -36.21 -35.42
C GLU A 6 42.96 -35.69 -36.05
N SER A 7 42.38 -34.54 -35.64
CA SER A 7 42.53 -33.73 -34.40
C SER A 7 41.36 -32.74 -34.19
N ASP A 8 41.35 -32.06 -33.04
CA ASP A 8 40.57 -30.88 -32.58
C ASP A 8 39.79 -30.00 -33.59
N SER A 9 38.57 -29.57 -33.19
CA SER A 9 38.42 -28.24 -32.55
C SER A 9 36.99 -27.94 -32.07
N SER A 10 36.92 -27.20 -30.96
CA SER A 10 35.73 -26.63 -30.32
C SER A 10 35.06 -25.53 -31.13
N ILE A 11 33.73 -25.39 -31.01
CA ILE A 11 33.03 -24.09 -30.99
C ILE A 11 31.77 -24.24 -30.13
N ASP A 12 31.55 -23.23 -29.28
CA ASP A 12 30.41 -23.12 -28.38
C ASP A 12 29.10 -22.83 -29.12
N SER A 13 27.99 -23.31 -28.55
CA SER A 13 26.66 -22.76 -28.80
C SER A 13 26.13 -22.22 -27.48
N GLU A 14 26.30 -20.91 -27.28
CA GLU A 14 25.79 -20.17 -26.13
C GLU A 14 24.26 -20.03 -26.23
N ASP A 15 23.52 -20.71 -25.35
CA ASP A 15 22.14 -20.33 -25.04
C ASP A 15 22.16 -19.23 -23.97
N GLU A 16 22.12 -17.97 -24.40
CA GLU A 16 21.79 -16.85 -23.52
C GLU A 16 20.33 -16.98 -23.04
N ASP A 17 20.12 -17.39 -21.78
CA ASP A 17 18.82 -17.20 -21.12
C ASP A 17 18.88 -16.09 -20.07
N MET A 18 17.99 -15.12 -20.21
CA MET A 18 18.10 -13.78 -19.65
C MET A 18 18.08 -13.76 -18.12
N SER A 19 19.13 -13.20 -17.52
CA SER A 19 19.13 -12.86 -16.10
C SER A 19 18.08 -11.77 -15.80
N GLY A 20 17.18 -11.95 -14.83
CA GLY A 20 16.24 -10.85 -14.58
C GLY A 20 15.15 -10.94 -13.52
N ASN A 21 15.13 -11.87 -12.55
CA ASN A 21 14.28 -11.66 -11.36
C ASN A 21 14.64 -12.52 -10.13
N ARG A 22 15.79 -12.24 -9.50
CA ARG A 22 16.03 -12.67 -8.10
C ARG A 22 15.30 -11.73 -7.15
N PHE A 23 13.96 -11.80 -7.14
CA PHE A 23 13.13 -11.17 -6.11
C PHE A 23 13.60 -11.69 -4.75
N ASP A 24 14.19 -10.82 -3.93
CA ASP A 24 14.88 -11.25 -2.72
C ASP A 24 13.87 -11.77 -1.68
N LYS A 25 13.77 -13.09 -1.58
CA LYS A 25 12.90 -13.81 -0.63
C LYS A 25 13.14 -13.34 0.81
N ARG A 26 14.31 -12.76 1.13
CA ARG A 26 14.65 -12.21 2.45
C ARG A 26 13.91 -10.91 2.77
N MET A 27 13.53 -10.08 1.78
CA MET A 27 12.73 -8.86 2.02
C MET A 27 11.28 -9.17 2.37
N VAL A 28 10.66 -10.16 1.72
CA VAL A 28 9.34 -10.68 2.11
C VAL A 28 9.37 -11.24 3.54
N GLN A 29 10.53 -11.74 3.98
CA GLN A 29 10.77 -12.14 5.36
C GLN A 29 10.82 -10.90 6.30
N ARG A 30 11.66 -9.89 6.02
CA ARG A 30 11.81 -8.69 6.87
C ARG A 30 10.54 -7.83 6.97
N GLY A 31 9.77 -7.68 5.89
CA GLY A 31 8.47 -7.00 5.93
C GLY A 31 7.44 -7.71 6.82
N LYS A 32 7.45 -9.06 6.85
CA LYS A 32 6.63 -9.83 7.79
C LYS A 32 7.06 -9.62 9.25
N TYR A 33 8.35 -9.51 9.53
CA TYR A 33 8.82 -9.40 10.92
C TYR A 33 8.48 -8.04 11.55
N ASN A 34 8.62 -6.92 10.84
CA ASN A 34 8.34 -5.61 11.45
C ASN A 34 6.85 -5.33 11.62
N LEU A 35 6.00 -5.71 10.66
CA LEU A 35 4.54 -5.56 10.78
C LEU A 35 3.93 -6.46 11.88
N VAL A 36 4.57 -7.60 12.17
CA VAL A 36 4.21 -8.47 13.30
C VAL A 36 4.77 -7.93 14.63
N LYS A 37 5.96 -7.32 14.64
CA LYS A 37 6.62 -6.89 15.89
C LYS A 37 5.98 -5.66 16.53
N THR A 38 5.46 -4.69 15.76
CA THR A 38 4.67 -3.58 16.32
C THR A 38 3.30 -4.04 16.83
N ALA A 39 2.67 -5.02 16.19
CA ALA A 39 1.46 -5.67 16.70
C ALA A 39 1.70 -6.57 17.94
N SER A 40 2.96 -6.98 18.18
CA SER A 40 3.33 -7.87 19.29
C SER A 40 3.48 -7.16 20.64
N GLN A 41 3.58 -5.83 20.68
CA GLN A 41 3.74 -5.08 21.95
C GLN A 41 2.41 -4.61 22.56
N THR A 42 1.30 -4.64 21.81
CA THR A 42 -0.05 -4.32 22.32
C THR A 42 -0.96 -5.54 22.45
N SER A 43 -0.46 -6.76 22.19
CA SER A 43 -1.26 -7.98 22.38
C SER A 43 -0.46 -9.19 22.89
N SER A 44 -0.43 -9.33 24.22
CA SER A 44 0.10 -10.51 24.96
C SER A 44 -0.79 -11.77 24.80
N ALA A 45 -1.40 -11.97 23.63
CA ALA A 45 -2.43 -12.99 23.38
C ALA A 45 -2.32 -13.69 22.01
N TYR A 46 -1.44 -13.25 21.10
CA TYR A 46 -1.34 -13.81 19.74
C TYR A 46 -0.01 -14.52 19.41
N SER A 47 0.92 -14.63 20.37
CA SER A 47 2.14 -15.44 20.22
C SER A 47 1.88 -16.95 20.41
N SER A 48 1.18 -17.55 19.46
CA SER A 48 1.24 -18.99 19.18
C SER A 48 0.88 -19.26 17.71
N MET A 49 1.85 -19.08 16.82
CA MET A 49 1.70 -19.24 15.37
C MET A 49 2.44 -20.47 14.84
N THR A 50 2.03 -21.64 15.33
CA THR A 50 2.25 -22.95 14.66
C THR A 50 0.91 -23.67 14.41
N GLY A 51 -0.18 -22.90 14.27
CA GLY A 51 -1.52 -23.39 13.94
C GLY A 51 -1.92 -23.13 12.48
N PRO A 52 -2.88 -23.89 11.92
CA PRO A 52 -3.35 -23.71 10.55
C PRO A 52 -4.00 -22.34 10.36
N HIS A 53 -3.62 -21.64 9.29
CA HIS A 53 -4.17 -20.31 8.97
C HIS A 53 -5.70 -20.33 8.89
N THR A 54 -6.36 -19.51 9.72
CA THR A 54 -7.80 -19.31 9.66
C THR A 54 -8.22 -18.71 8.31
N LEU A 55 -9.48 -18.87 7.92
CA LEU A 55 -10.00 -18.29 6.67
C LEU A 55 -9.79 -16.77 6.61
N GLY A 56 -9.96 -16.07 7.75
CA GLY A 56 -9.68 -14.64 7.87
C GLY A 56 -8.21 -14.28 7.63
N GLN A 57 -7.26 -15.06 8.16
CA GLN A 57 -5.82 -14.86 7.88
C GLN A 57 -5.47 -15.11 6.41
N LYS A 58 -6.07 -16.14 5.78
CA LYS A 58 -5.88 -16.41 4.34
C LYS A 58 -6.43 -15.27 3.47
N PHE A 59 -7.60 -14.74 3.82
CA PHE A 59 -8.20 -13.57 3.16
C PHE A 59 -7.30 -12.33 3.30
N ALA A 60 -6.92 -11.97 4.54
CA ALA A 60 -6.08 -10.80 4.80
C ALA A 60 -4.71 -10.91 4.12
N THR A 61 -4.11 -12.11 4.11
CA THR A 61 -2.82 -12.37 3.43
C THR A 61 -2.93 -12.16 1.92
N LYS A 62 -3.96 -12.71 1.27
CA LYS A 62 -4.21 -12.49 -0.17
C LYS A 62 -4.45 -11.02 -0.48
N LEU A 63 -5.29 -10.34 0.31
CA LEU A 63 -5.61 -8.92 0.15
C LEU A 63 -4.34 -8.06 0.23
N LEU A 64 -3.50 -8.29 1.25
CA LEU A 64 -2.24 -7.57 1.42
C LEU A 64 -1.28 -7.81 0.26
N GLN A 65 -1.06 -9.08 -0.13
CA GLN A 65 -0.04 -9.44 -1.13
C GLN A 65 -0.45 -9.14 -2.57
N GLN A 66 -1.73 -9.26 -2.91
CA GLN A 66 -2.19 -9.17 -4.31
C GLN A 66 -2.71 -7.77 -4.67
N GLU A 67 -3.17 -6.99 -3.68
CA GLU A 67 -3.83 -5.70 -3.91
C GLU A 67 -3.11 -4.55 -3.20
N VAL A 68 -2.94 -4.60 -1.88
CA VAL A 68 -2.37 -3.47 -1.12
C VAL A 68 -0.89 -3.24 -1.48
N VAL A 69 -0.04 -4.25 -1.33
CA VAL A 69 1.42 -4.12 -1.57
C VAL A 69 1.72 -3.63 -2.99
N PRO A 70 1.15 -4.19 -4.08
CA PRO A 70 1.40 -3.68 -5.43
C PRO A 70 0.78 -2.32 -5.73
N THR A 71 -0.17 -1.83 -4.93
CA THR A 71 -0.74 -0.48 -5.09
C THR A 71 0.11 0.58 -4.39
N TRP A 72 0.84 0.18 -3.35
CA TRP A 72 1.75 1.01 -2.55
C TRP A 72 3.23 0.77 -2.88
N ASP A 73 3.51 0.25 -4.07
CA ASP A 73 4.86 0.22 -4.63
C ASP A 73 5.17 1.63 -5.17
N PHE A 74 5.82 2.43 -4.33
CA PHE A 74 6.28 3.79 -4.62
C PHE A 74 7.82 3.82 -4.70
N GLU A 75 8.37 4.81 -5.38
CA GLU A 75 9.83 4.98 -5.53
C GLU A 75 10.53 5.16 -4.17
N ASN A 76 9.95 6.00 -3.32
CA ASN A 76 10.45 6.24 -1.97
C ASN A 76 10.02 5.13 -0.99
N ARG A 77 10.91 4.14 -0.81
CA ARG A 77 10.69 2.97 0.06
C ARG A 77 10.64 3.31 1.56
N GLU A 78 11.33 4.35 2.01
CA GLU A 78 11.34 4.75 3.42
C GLU A 78 9.98 5.36 3.78
N LEU A 79 9.51 6.33 2.97
CA LEU A 79 8.19 6.93 3.10
C LEU A 79 7.06 5.90 2.94
N THR A 80 7.26 4.88 2.09
CA THR A 80 6.32 3.74 1.99
C THR A 80 6.17 3.00 3.32
N SER A 81 7.26 2.78 4.08
CA SER A 81 7.20 2.16 5.41
C SER A 81 6.54 3.07 6.46
N GLU A 82 6.73 4.39 6.34
CA GLU A 82 6.07 5.38 7.20
C GLU A 82 4.55 5.39 6.94
N LEU A 83 4.14 5.37 5.66
CA LEU A 83 2.73 5.24 5.23
C LEU A 83 2.04 3.97 5.78
N TYR A 84 2.72 2.81 5.78
CA TYR A 84 2.17 1.60 6.41
C TYR A 84 1.92 1.76 7.91
N THR A 85 2.80 2.49 8.61
CA THR A 85 2.67 2.75 10.04
C THR A 85 1.52 3.71 10.30
N ALA A 86 1.51 4.87 9.61
CA ALA A 86 0.47 5.88 9.70
C ALA A 86 -0.92 5.34 9.32
N LEU A 87 -1.04 4.39 8.39
CA LEU A 87 -2.31 3.73 8.06
C LEU A 87 -2.87 2.92 9.22
N LEU A 88 -2.04 2.09 9.85
CA LEU A 88 -2.45 1.24 10.97
C LEU A 88 -2.93 2.09 12.14
N GLU A 89 -2.24 3.22 12.38
CA GLU A 89 -2.52 4.20 13.42
C GLU A 89 -3.62 5.22 13.05
N GLN A 90 -4.10 5.22 11.80
CA GLN A 90 -5.09 6.17 11.25
C GLN A 90 -4.64 7.65 11.26
N ARG A 91 -3.34 7.89 11.07
CA ARG A 91 -2.67 9.21 11.12
C ARG A 91 -2.39 9.85 9.75
N ILE A 92 -3.05 9.37 8.69
CA ILE A 92 -2.92 9.89 7.32
C ILE A 92 -4.02 10.92 7.05
N SER A 93 -3.64 12.14 6.66
CA SER A 93 -4.54 13.10 6.01
C SER A 93 -3.97 13.60 4.68
N ILE A 94 -4.84 13.94 3.73
CA ILE A 94 -4.46 14.43 2.39
C ILE A 94 -5.31 15.65 2.06
N ASN A 95 -4.66 16.78 1.79
CA ASN A 95 -5.29 18.05 1.45
C ASN A 95 -4.99 18.43 -0.01
N PRO A 96 -5.89 19.09 -0.75
CA PRO A 96 -5.54 19.72 -2.03
C PRO A 96 -4.61 20.91 -1.78
N CYS A 97 -3.60 21.10 -2.63
CA CYS A 97 -2.73 22.28 -2.54
C CYS A 97 -3.50 23.53 -2.98
N ASN A 98 -3.84 24.40 -2.04
CA ASN A 98 -4.44 25.71 -2.34
C ASN A 98 -3.39 26.62 -3.00
N GLN A 99 -3.37 26.69 -4.33
CA GLN A 99 -2.49 27.57 -5.10
C GLN A 99 -2.69 29.08 -4.79
N SER A 100 -3.75 29.44 -4.06
CA SER A 100 -4.15 30.81 -3.73
C SER A 100 -3.38 31.47 -2.57
N SER A 101 -2.53 30.74 -1.82
CA SER A 101 -2.00 31.23 -0.53
C SER A 101 -0.48 31.12 -0.34
N ARG A 102 0.32 30.89 -1.40
CA ARG A 102 1.77 31.09 -1.32
C ARG A 102 2.04 32.60 -1.49
N PRO A 103 2.48 33.34 -0.46
CA PRO A 103 2.77 34.76 -0.62
C PRO A 103 3.87 34.91 -1.68
N SER A 104 3.63 35.78 -2.66
CA SER A 104 4.55 36.04 -3.77
C SER A 104 5.84 36.67 -3.26
N SER A 105 6.81 35.84 -2.89
CA SER A 105 8.20 36.23 -2.67
C SER A 105 8.80 36.65 -4.01
N THR A 106 8.65 37.95 -4.31
CA THR A 106 9.42 38.75 -5.28
C THR A 106 10.37 37.95 -6.18
N VAL A 107 9.93 37.62 -7.40
CA VAL A 107 10.80 37.15 -8.48
C VAL A 107 10.81 38.20 -9.58
N SER A 108 12.01 38.72 -9.85
CA SER A 108 12.29 39.63 -10.97
C SER A 108 12.06 38.95 -12.32
N GLU A 109 11.77 39.76 -13.35
CA GLU A 109 11.64 39.32 -14.74
C GLU A 109 12.83 38.44 -15.18
N SER A 110 12.57 37.14 -15.28
CA SER A 110 13.42 36.16 -15.93
C SER A 110 12.56 34.95 -16.29
N ASP A 111 12.69 34.45 -17.53
CA ASP A 111 11.88 33.37 -18.11
C ASP A 111 12.14 32.01 -17.43
N SER A 112 11.75 31.90 -16.18
CA SER A 112 11.75 30.66 -15.41
C SER A 112 10.37 30.03 -15.50
N TYR A 113 10.29 28.88 -16.18
CA TYR A 113 9.14 27.99 -16.13
C TYR A 113 8.78 27.74 -14.66
N PRO A 114 7.48 27.77 -14.28
CA PRO A 114 7.10 27.58 -12.89
C PRO A 114 7.62 26.22 -12.40
N ILE A 115 8.54 26.27 -11.43
CA ILE A 115 9.12 25.07 -10.82
C ILE A 115 7.99 24.30 -10.16
N THR A 116 7.46 23.32 -10.87
CA THR A 116 6.34 22.53 -10.40
C THR A 116 6.91 21.57 -9.37
N GLU A 117 6.46 21.73 -8.12
CA GLU A 117 6.98 20.96 -6.99
C GLU A 117 6.82 19.46 -7.28
N LYS A 118 7.92 18.70 -7.22
CA LYS A 118 7.91 17.28 -7.58
C LYS A 118 7.19 16.45 -6.52
N CYS A 119 6.51 15.39 -6.92
CA CYS A 119 5.93 14.44 -5.98
C CYS A 119 6.99 13.56 -5.31
N VAL A 120 7.00 13.50 -3.97
CA VAL A 120 7.96 12.71 -3.18
C VAL A 120 7.80 11.19 -3.25
N LEU A 121 6.79 10.70 -3.99
CA LEU A 121 6.47 9.27 -4.19
C LEU A 121 6.60 8.82 -5.66
N PHE A 122 6.61 9.78 -6.60
CA PHE A 122 6.73 9.59 -8.05
C PHE A 122 7.37 10.85 -8.65
N GLU A 123 8.69 10.87 -8.84
CA GLU A 123 9.42 12.09 -9.20
C GLU A 123 9.00 12.71 -10.54
N GLU A 124 8.49 11.89 -11.46
CA GLU A 124 8.03 12.29 -12.80
C GLU A 124 6.68 13.03 -12.78
N HIS A 125 5.93 12.97 -11.66
CA HIS A 125 4.59 13.52 -11.58
C HIS A 125 4.53 14.83 -10.78
N PRO A 126 3.76 15.84 -11.25
CA PRO A 126 3.61 17.11 -10.54
C PRO A 126 2.85 16.91 -9.23
N ALA A 127 3.34 17.53 -8.14
CA ALA A 127 2.60 17.56 -6.88
C ALA A 127 1.42 18.53 -6.95
N CYS A 128 0.31 18.09 -6.38
CA CYS A 128 -0.97 18.83 -6.34
C CYS A 128 -1.79 18.56 -5.08
N TYR A 129 -1.28 17.70 -4.19
CA TYR A 129 -1.83 17.41 -2.88
C TYR A 129 -0.72 17.44 -1.83
N GLU A 130 -1.10 17.79 -0.61
CA GLU A 130 -0.25 17.76 0.58
C GLU A 130 -0.66 16.54 1.43
N LEU A 131 0.31 15.68 1.74
CA LEU A 131 0.14 14.48 2.57
C LEU A 131 0.73 14.74 3.96
N ASN A 132 -0.12 14.70 4.97
CA ASN A 132 0.31 14.84 6.36
C ASN A 132 0.27 13.48 7.05
N LEU A 133 1.41 13.08 7.60
CA LEU A 133 1.57 11.91 8.46
C LEU A 133 1.72 12.42 9.89
N HIS A 134 0.60 12.56 10.61
CA HIS A 134 0.62 13.17 11.93
C HIS A 134 1.45 12.32 12.90
N ALA A 135 2.53 12.87 13.45
CA ALA A 135 3.32 12.21 14.49
C ALA A 135 2.82 12.63 15.88
N GLU A 136 2.85 11.71 16.86
CA GLU A 136 2.59 12.05 18.26
C GLU A 136 3.73 12.83 18.93
N SER A 137 4.90 12.93 18.30
CA SER A 137 6.03 13.74 18.77
C SER A 137 6.12 15.05 17.99
N ALA A 138 6.12 16.16 18.71
CA ALA A 138 6.25 17.53 18.19
C ALA A 138 7.68 17.88 17.70
N CYS A 139 8.35 16.94 17.03
CA CYS A 139 9.77 17.02 16.64
C CYS A 139 10.00 16.90 15.13
N ARG A 140 8.95 16.79 14.31
CA ARG A 140 9.01 17.14 12.88
C ARG A 140 8.22 18.43 12.69
N GLU A 141 8.78 19.36 11.94
CA GLU A 141 8.03 20.52 11.46
C GLU A 141 6.88 20.02 10.59
N ASP A 142 5.68 20.61 10.74
CA ASP A 142 4.44 20.24 10.00
C ASP A 142 4.50 20.65 8.50
N SER A 143 5.64 20.46 7.83
CA SER A 143 5.74 20.60 6.39
C SER A 143 5.14 19.35 5.72
N GLY A 144 3.92 19.48 5.22
CA GLY A 144 3.24 18.39 4.54
C GLY A 144 3.98 17.91 3.28
N LEU A 145 3.92 16.61 3.03
CA LEU A 145 4.65 15.97 1.95
C LEU A 145 3.92 16.17 0.62
N MET A 146 4.61 16.78 -0.34
CA MET A 146 4.01 17.12 -1.64
C MET A 146 3.86 15.87 -2.52
N ILE A 147 2.62 15.51 -2.85
CA ILE A 147 2.28 14.30 -3.63
C ILE A 147 1.42 14.61 -4.87
N SER A 148 1.53 13.74 -5.88
CA SER A 148 0.76 13.81 -7.12
C SER A 148 -0.65 13.23 -6.99
N LYS A 149 -1.52 13.50 -7.97
CA LYS A 149 -2.85 12.89 -8.05
C LYS A 149 -2.79 11.36 -8.08
N LEU A 150 -1.80 10.78 -8.77
CA LEU A 150 -1.60 9.33 -8.84
C LEU A 150 -1.26 8.74 -7.46
N ALA A 151 -0.37 9.38 -6.71
CA ALA A 151 -0.07 8.99 -5.33
C ALA A 151 -1.30 9.16 -4.43
N ARG A 152 -2.01 10.30 -4.51
CA ARG A 152 -3.26 10.55 -3.78
C ARG A 152 -4.27 9.44 -4.00
N ASP A 153 -4.51 9.06 -5.26
CA ASP A 153 -5.52 8.05 -5.62
C ASP A 153 -5.13 6.65 -5.10
N ARG A 154 -3.84 6.27 -5.19
CA ARG A 154 -3.30 5.02 -4.64
C ARG A 154 -3.39 4.95 -3.11
N ILE A 155 -3.02 6.02 -2.40
CA ILE A 155 -3.13 6.09 -0.94
C ILE A 155 -4.61 6.04 -0.53
N ALA A 156 -5.45 6.90 -1.11
CA ALA A 156 -6.85 7.02 -0.76
C ALA A 156 -7.64 5.73 -1.01
N ALA A 157 -7.35 4.96 -2.07
CA ALA A 157 -8.02 3.67 -2.31
C ALA A 157 -7.73 2.64 -1.20
N VAL A 158 -6.47 2.53 -0.78
CA VAL A 158 -6.06 1.59 0.28
C VAL A 158 -6.55 2.04 1.65
N VAL A 159 -6.47 3.33 1.98
CA VAL A 159 -7.07 3.92 3.20
C VAL A 159 -8.57 3.61 3.24
N ASN A 160 -9.29 3.85 2.14
CA ASN A 160 -10.71 3.55 2.04
C ASN A 160 -11.03 2.05 2.28
N LEU A 161 -10.23 1.14 1.71
CA LEU A 161 -10.39 -0.31 1.92
C LEU A 161 -10.12 -0.68 3.40
N TYR A 162 -9.05 -0.17 4.01
CA TYR A 162 -8.71 -0.42 5.41
C TYR A 162 -9.80 0.09 6.37
N MET A 163 -10.27 1.33 6.20
CA MET A 163 -11.33 1.90 7.02
C MET A 163 -12.64 1.13 6.89
N THR A 164 -12.98 0.69 5.67
CA THR A 164 -14.15 -0.18 5.41
C THR A 164 -14.04 -1.50 6.19
N LEU A 165 -12.86 -2.13 6.23
CA LEU A 165 -12.63 -3.37 6.98
C LEU A 165 -12.69 -3.15 8.50
N CYS A 166 -12.14 -2.05 9.02
CA CYS A 166 -12.24 -1.68 10.43
C CYS A 166 -13.69 -1.42 10.86
N GLN A 167 -14.49 -0.73 10.04
CA GLN A 167 -15.92 -0.51 10.27
C GLN A 167 -16.69 -1.84 10.33
N ILE A 168 -16.49 -2.74 9.35
CA ILE A 168 -17.13 -4.06 9.35
C ILE A 168 -16.72 -4.86 10.60
N ARG A 169 -15.42 -4.86 10.95
CA ARG A 169 -14.92 -5.53 12.17
C ARG A 169 -15.61 -4.98 13.43
N SER A 170 -15.80 -3.66 13.53
CA SER A 170 -16.50 -3.02 14.65
C SER A 170 -17.95 -3.49 14.74
N ILE A 171 -18.71 -3.41 13.64
CA ILE A 171 -20.13 -3.83 13.57
C ILE A 171 -20.28 -5.32 13.95
N VAL A 172 -19.42 -6.19 13.42
CA VAL A 172 -19.42 -7.63 13.74
C VAL A 172 -19.11 -7.87 15.23
N THR A 173 -18.13 -7.16 15.78
CA THR A 173 -17.75 -7.30 17.19
C THR A 173 -18.84 -6.78 18.13
N GLN A 174 -19.53 -5.70 17.77
CA GLN A 174 -20.63 -5.14 18.53
C GLN A 174 -21.84 -6.10 18.55
N LYS A 175 -22.32 -6.54 17.38
CA LYS A 175 -23.45 -7.50 17.29
C LYS A 175 -23.17 -8.78 18.08
N ASN A 176 -21.94 -9.30 18.02
CA ASN A 176 -21.54 -10.49 18.78
C ASN A 176 -21.53 -10.30 20.31
N ARG A 177 -21.51 -9.06 20.82
CA ARG A 177 -21.63 -8.74 22.26
C ARG A 177 -23.08 -8.51 22.70
N GLU A 178 -23.94 -8.08 21.78
CA GLU A 178 -25.35 -7.72 22.04
C GLU A 178 -26.31 -8.92 21.85
N CYS A 179 -25.91 -9.95 21.11
CA CYS A 179 -26.71 -11.16 20.93
C CYS A 179 -26.73 -12.04 22.20
N THR A 180 -27.90 -12.13 22.83
CA THR A 180 -28.26 -13.26 23.70
C THR A 180 -28.32 -14.57 22.89
N PRO A 181 -27.98 -15.73 23.49
CA PRO A 181 -28.03 -17.00 22.78
C PRO A 181 -29.47 -17.32 22.37
N GLY A 182 -29.73 -17.33 21.05
CA GLY A 182 -31.05 -17.59 20.47
C GLY A 182 -31.66 -16.42 19.69
N SER A 183 -31.04 -15.23 19.66
CA SER A 183 -31.45 -14.16 18.74
C SER A 183 -30.82 -14.35 17.35
N ASP A 184 -31.57 -13.99 16.30
CA ASP A 184 -31.26 -14.32 14.90
C ASP A 184 -29.82 -13.97 14.50
N HIS A 185 -29.16 -14.94 13.85
CA HIS A 185 -27.83 -14.80 13.29
C HIS A 185 -27.73 -13.61 12.33
N PHE A 186 -26.49 -13.14 12.12
CA PHE A 186 -26.13 -12.13 11.11
C PHE A 186 -26.92 -12.34 9.81
N LYS A 187 -27.88 -11.45 9.52
CA LYS A 187 -28.80 -11.62 8.39
C LYS A 187 -27.99 -11.76 7.11
N GLU A 188 -28.36 -12.70 6.25
CA GLU A 188 -27.61 -12.96 5.01
C GLU A 188 -27.49 -11.69 4.15
N ALA A 189 -28.52 -10.84 4.17
CA ALA A 189 -28.52 -9.52 3.53
C ALA A 189 -27.40 -8.60 4.05
N ASP A 190 -27.10 -8.59 5.36
CA ASP A 190 -26.00 -7.81 5.94
C ASP A 190 -24.65 -8.36 5.47
N ILE A 191 -24.49 -9.69 5.44
CA ILE A 191 -23.27 -10.35 4.95
C ILE A 191 -23.04 -10.00 3.47
N ARG A 192 -24.07 -10.14 2.62
CA ARG A 192 -24.02 -9.79 1.20
C ARG A 192 -23.70 -8.30 0.99
N ARG A 193 -24.28 -7.40 1.80
CA ARG A 193 -24.01 -5.95 1.78
C ARG A 193 -22.55 -5.64 2.13
N HIS A 194 -22.03 -6.21 3.21
CA HIS A 194 -20.62 -6.03 3.61
C HIS A 194 -19.65 -6.62 2.58
N PHE A 195 -19.96 -7.79 2.01
CA PHE A 195 -19.17 -8.38 0.93
C PHE A 195 -19.13 -7.49 -0.31
N HIS A 196 -20.28 -7.00 -0.79
CA HIS A 196 -20.34 -6.09 -1.93
C HIS A 196 -19.56 -4.80 -1.67
N MET A 197 -19.66 -4.23 -0.47
CA MET A 197 -18.90 -3.05 -0.06
C MET A 197 -17.38 -3.28 -0.10
N ILE A 198 -16.91 -4.45 0.38
CA ILE A 198 -15.51 -4.85 0.25
C ILE A 198 -15.11 -4.98 -1.23
N GLN A 199 -15.91 -5.68 -2.05
CA GLN A 199 -15.57 -5.84 -3.48
C GLN A 199 -15.48 -4.50 -4.22
N LYS A 200 -16.39 -3.55 -3.96
CA LYS A 200 -16.34 -2.20 -4.54
C LYS A 200 -15.01 -1.50 -4.22
N LYS A 201 -14.55 -1.56 -2.95
CA LYS A 201 -13.26 -0.97 -2.54
C LYS A 201 -12.05 -1.70 -3.13
N ARG A 202 -12.09 -3.04 -3.25
CA ARG A 202 -11.04 -3.84 -3.91
C ARG A 202 -10.89 -3.48 -5.39
N VAL A 203 -12.00 -3.30 -6.11
CA VAL A 203 -11.99 -2.83 -7.51
C VAL A 203 -11.35 -1.44 -7.60
N SER A 204 -11.69 -0.50 -6.70
CA SER A 204 -11.01 0.81 -6.66
C SER A 204 -9.49 0.70 -6.49
N VAL A 205 -9.01 -0.18 -5.59
CA VAL A 205 -7.57 -0.45 -5.39
C VAL A 205 -6.92 -1.01 -6.67
N GLN A 206 -7.58 -1.95 -7.35
CA GLN A 206 -7.08 -2.51 -8.61
C GLN A 206 -7.03 -1.47 -9.74
N LEU A 207 -8.01 -0.55 -9.82
CA LEU A 207 -8.04 0.52 -10.82
C LEU A 207 -6.90 1.54 -10.61
N VAL A 208 -6.69 2.03 -9.40
CA VAL A 208 -5.60 3.02 -9.12
C VAL A 208 -4.20 2.41 -9.22
N ARG A 209 -4.06 1.10 -8.98
CA ARG A 209 -2.83 0.37 -9.27
C ARG A 209 -2.49 0.46 -10.78
N LEU A 210 -3.49 0.28 -11.64
CA LEU A 210 -3.36 0.37 -13.11
C LEU A 210 -3.30 1.82 -13.63
N GLY A 211 -3.29 2.82 -12.75
CA GLY A 211 -3.20 4.24 -13.13
C GLY A 211 -4.53 4.94 -13.42
N PHE A 212 -5.67 4.22 -13.34
CA PHE A 212 -6.99 4.86 -13.42
C PHE A 212 -7.26 5.63 -12.13
N GLY A 213 -7.60 6.91 -12.23
CA GLY A 213 -7.91 7.72 -11.05
C GLY A 213 -9.12 7.19 -10.26
N LEU A 214 -9.25 7.62 -9.00
CA LEU A 214 -10.52 7.48 -8.31
C LEU A 214 -11.58 8.33 -9.03
N ALA A 215 -12.78 7.80 -9.17
CA ALA A 215 -13.93 8.62 -9.52
C ALA A 215 -14.12 9.64 -8.39
N ASP A 216 -14.16 10.93 -8.75
CA ASP A 216 -14.57 11.97 -7.81
C ASP A 216 -16.03 11.69 -7.41
N SER A 217 -16.34 11.84 -6.12
CA SER A 217 -17.60 11.37 -5.54
C SER A 217 -18.80 12.12 -6.12
N GLU A 218 -19.73 11.39 -6.75
CA GLU A 218 -21.14 11.81 -6.94
C GLU A 218 -21.90 11.81 -5.60
#